data_AF-A0A022KV37-F1
#
_entry.id   AF-A0A022KV37-F1
#
_cell.length_a   1.000
_cell.length_b   1.000
_cell.length_c   1.000
_cell.angle_alpha   90.00
_cell.angle_beta   90.00
_cell.angle_gamma   90.00
#
_symmetry.space_group_name_H-M   'P 1'
#
loop_
_entity.id
_entity.type
_entity.pdbx_description
1 polymer ?
#
loop_
_entity_poly.entity_id
_entity_poly.type
_entity_poly.pdbx_seq_one_letter_code
_entity_poly.pdbx_strand_id
1 'polypeptide(L)'
;MNENRTAAVEPFDAVEVIRTKRDGHRLSPEQIDWVIDAYTRGVVAEQQMSALAMAIFLNGMERDEIARWTAAMIASGERMDFDQLSKPTTDKHSTGGVGDKITLPLAPLVASFGVAVPQLSGRGLGHTGGTLDKLEAIPGWRADLTNEQMMRQLEEVGAVICAAGSGLAPADKKLYALRDVTATVEAIPLIASSIMSKKIAEGTAALTLDVKTGAGAFMREESDARELARTMVDLGTDAGVRTVALLTDMSAPLGRTAGNGLEVRESLEVLAGGGPADVVELTCALAREMLEAAGVHDADVEKALADGRAMDSWRAMIAAQGGDVDAPLPVAKHTEEVRAEQDGVVEGLDAMGVGVAAWRLGAGRSRPGEAVQAAAGVEILAHLGDEVRAGDVLARLHTDTPERIGRATEAIQGSWSFAPAGTVLPQRRIVIDRIA
;
A
#
# COMPACT_ATOMS: atom_id res chain seq x y z
N MET A 1 -3.01 14.11 -41.96
CA MET A 1 -3.33 13.12 -43.00
C MET A 1 -4.06 12.00 -42.28
N ASN A 2 -5.39 11.98 -42.35
CA ASN A 2 -6.23 11.01 -41.63
C ASN A 2 -6.13 9.67 -42.34
N GLU A 3 -5.34 8.75 -41.78
CA GLU A 3 -5.47 7.34 -42.12
C GLU A 3 -6.75 6.81 -41.49
N ASN A 4 -7.71 6.56 -42.36
CA ASN A 4 -8.95 5.86 -42.08
C ASN A 4 -8.61 4.40 -41.74
N ARG A 5 -8.24 4.11 -40.49
CA ARG A 5 -8.22 2.74 -39.95
C ARG A 5 -9.65 2.23 -40.00
N THR A 6 -9.95 1.41 -40.98
CA THR A 6 -11.16 0.58 -40.99
C THR A 6 -11.19 -0.17 -39.66
N ALA A 7 -12.23 0.01 -38.86
CA ALA A 7 -12.37 -0.71 -37.59
C ALA A 7 -12.33 -2.21 -37.92
N ALA A 8 -11.27 -2.89 -37.50
CA ALA A 8 -11.16 -4.34 -37.66
C ALA A 8 -12.35 -5.00 -36.97
N VAL A 9 -12.90 -6.05 -37.57
CA VAL A 9 -13.96 -6.84 -36.94
C VAL A 9 -13.38 -7.46 -35.67
N GLU A 10 -14.00 -7.17 -34.52
CA GLU A 10 -13.58 -7.71 -33.25
C GLU A 10 -13.81 -9.24 -33.22
N PRO A 11 -12.85 -10.05 -32.76
CA PRO A 11 -12.94 -11.51 -32.79
C PRO A 11 -13.93 -12.10 -31.77
N PHE A 12 -14.35 -11.32 -30.77
CA PHE A 12 -15.31 -11.72 -29.74
C PHE A 12 -16.31 -10.59 -29.47
N ASP A 13 -17.43 -10.95 -28.85
CA ASP A 13 -18.39 -10.01 -28.27
C ASP A 13 -18.28 -9.98 -26.74
N ALA A 14 -18.37 -8.80 -26.12
CA ALA A 14 -18.29 -8.69 -24.66
C ALA A 14 -19.36 -9.53 -23.95
N VAL A 15 -20.56 -9.61 -24.53
CA VAL A 15 -21.68 -10.41 -23.99
C VAL A 15 -21.37 -11.90 -23.99
N GLU A 16 -20.59 -12.39 -24.95
CA GLU A 16 -20.13 -13.79 -25.01
C GLU A 16 -19.14 -14.10 -23.88
N VAL A 17 -18.15 -13.23 -23.69
CA VAL A 17 -17.16 -13.34 -22.60
C VAL A 17 -17.84 -13.30 -21.23
N ILE A 18 -18.74 -12.32 -21.03
CA ILE A 18 -19.53 -12.19 -19.80
C ILE A 18 -20.37 -13.44 -19.55
N ARG A 19 -21.07 -13.95 -20.58
CA ARG A 19 -21.90 -15.16 -20.45
C ARG A 19 -21.07 -16.37 -20.01
N THR A 20 -19.92 -16.55 -20.62
CA THR A 20 -18.98 -17.65 -20.29
C THR A 20 -18.65 -17.62 -18.80
N LYS A 21 -18.17 -16.49 -18.28
CA LYS A 21 -17.78 -16.39 -16.87
C LYS A 21 -18.99 -16.38 -15.91
N ARG A 22 -20.11 -15.74 -16.29
CA ARG A 22 -21.36 -15.72 -15.50
C ARG A 22 -21.89 -17.13 -15.27
N ASP A 23 -21.81 -17.99 -16.28
CA ASP A 23 -22.32 -19.37 -16.23
C ASP A 23 -21.32 -20.35 -15.58
N GLY A 24 -20.26 -19.83 -14.95
CA GLY A 24 -19.26 -20.62 -14.21
C GLY A 24 -18.23 -21.31 -15.11
N HIS A 25 -18.11 -20.91 -16.37
CA HIS A 25 -17.12 -21.48 -17.29
C HIS A 25 -15.83 -20.66 -17.29
N ARG A 26 -14.73 -21.36 -17.59
CA ARG A 26 -13.40 -20.80 -17.77
C ARG A 26 -13.33 -19.96 -19.06
N LEU A 27 -12.73 -18.79 -18.97
CA LEU A 27 -12.38 -17.96 -20.12
C LEU A 27 -11.15 -18.55 -20.83
N SER A 28 -11.22 -18.59 -22.16
CA SER A 28 -10.06 -18.93 -22.99
C SER A 28 -9.01 -17.81 -22.96
N PRO A 29 -7.72 -18.11 -23.22
CA PRO A 29 -6.68 -17.10 -23.31
C PRO A 29 -7.01 -15.98 -24.30
N GLU A 30 -7.59 -16.33 -25.45
CA GLU A 30 -7.96 -15.40 -26.50
C GLU A 30 -9.08 -14.44 -26.06
N GLN A 31 -10.07 -14.93 -25.30
CA GLN A 31 -11.11 -14.09 -24.71
C GLN A 31 -10.54 -13.10 -23.69
N ILE A 32 -9.58 -13.55 -22.86
CA ILE A 32 -8.94 -12.70 -21.84
C ILE A 32 -8.12 -11.60 -22.52
N ASP A 33 -7.27 -11.95 -23.47
CA ASP A 33 -6.45 -10.98 -24.21
C ASP A 33 -7.31 -9.93 -24.89
N TRP A 34 -8.34 -10.40 -25.59
CA TRP A 34 -9.25 -9.53 -26.30
C TRP A 34 -9.99 -8.59 -25.34
N VAL A 35 -10.57 -9.10 -24.24
CA VAL A 35 -11.41 -8.25 -23.38
C VAL A 35 -10.59 -7.18 -22.66
N ILE A 36 -9.35 -7.49 -22.27
CA ILE A 36 -8.43 -6.53 -21.65
C ILE A 36 -8.00 -5.46 -22.67
N ASP A 37 -7.56 -5.85 -23.86
CA ASP A 37 -7.17 -4.91 -24.92
C ASP A 37 -8.36 -4.06 -25.38
N ALA A 38 -9.50 -4.68 -25.69
CA ALA A 38 -10.70 -4.02 -26.17
C ALA A 38 -11.28 -3.05 -25.13
N TYR A 39 -11.22 -3.37 -23.83
CA TYR A 39 -11.57 -2.42 -22.77
C TYR A 39 -10.59 -1.27 -22.68
N THR A 40 -9.29 -1.55 -22.82
CA THR A 40 -8.25 -0.51 -22.81
C THR A 40 -8.46 0.48 -23.96
N ARG A 41 -8.71 -0.02 -25.18
CA ARG A 41 -9.03 0.77 -26.39
C ARG A 41 -10.41 1.44 -26.37
N GLY A 42 -11.29 1.09 -25.43
CA GLY A 42 -12.63 1.67 -25.30
C GLY A 42 -13.70 1.05 -26.20
N VAL A 43 -13.44 -0.15 -26.76
CA VAL A 43 -14.41 -0.93 -27.52
C VAL A 43 -15.39 -1.64 -26.58
N VAL A 44 -14.90 -2.20 -25.47
CA VAL A 44 -15.76 -2.73 -24.40
C VAL A 44 -16.19 -1.58 -23.51
N ALA A 45 -17.50 -1.45 -23.30
CA ALA A 45 -18.06 -0.39 -22.47
C ALA A 45 -17.87 -0.68 -20.97
N GLU A 46 -17.86 0.37 -20.14
CA GLU A 46 -17.72 0.24 -18.68
C GLU A 46 -18.80 -0.65 -18.06
N GLN A 47 -20.04 -0.60 -18.57
CA GLN A 47 -21.16 -1.43 -18.10
C GLN A 47 -20.95 -2.92 -18.43
N GLN A 48 -20.25 -3.23 -19.52
CA GLN A 48 -19.93 -4.60 -19.89
C GLN A 48 -18.77 -5.12 -19.03
N MET A 49 -17.73 -4.31 -18.86
CA MET A 49 -16.60 -4.69 -18.00
C MET A 49 -17.02 -4.82 -16.53
N SER A 50 -17.97 -4.01 -16.04
CA SER A 50 -18.48 -4.15 -14.67
C SER A 50 -19.29 -5.43 -14.48
N ALA A 51 -20.08 -5.82 -15.49
CA ALA A 51 -20.77 -7.11 -15.49
C ALA A 51 -19.79 -8.30 -15.49
N LEU A 52 -18.69 -8.20 -16.24
CA LEU A 52 -17.63 -9.22 -16.20
C LEU A 52 -16.91 -9.27 -14.85
N ALA A 53 -16.56 -8.11 -14.28
CA ALA A 53 -15.93 -8.01 -12.96
C ALA A 53 -16.82 -8.62 -11.88
N MET A 54 -18.14 -8.39 -11.92
CA MET A 54 -19.09 -9.01 -11.01
C MET A 54 -19.22 -10.53 -11.25
N ALA A 55 -19.20 -10.98 -12.50
CA ALA A 55 -19.17 -12.42 -12.80
C ALA A 55 -17.91 -13.09 -12.25
N ILE A 56 -16.75 -12.43 -12.32
CA ILE A 56 -15.49 -12.89 -11.71
C ILE A 56 -15.58 -12.87 -10.18
N PHE A 57 -16.18 -11.83 -9.59
CA PHE A 57 -16.38 -11.75 -8.14
C PHE A 57 -17.21 -12.93 -7.62
N LEU A 58 -18.28 -13.31 -8.32
CA LEU A 58 -19.18 -14.38 -7.89
C LEU A 58 -18.67 -15.79 -8.22
N ASN A 59 -17.93 -15.97 -9.32
CA ASN A 59 -17.53 -17.29 -9.83
C ASN A 59 -16.02 -17.56 -9.77
N GLY A 60 -15.21 -16.56 -9.38
CA GLY A 60 -13.75 -16.66 -9.33
C GLY A 60 -13.07 -16.77 -10.70
N MET A 61 -11.78 -17.05 -10.65
CA MET A 61 -10.94 -17.41 -11.80
C MET A 61 -10.01 -18.56 -11.42
N GLU A 62 -9.77 -19.47 -12.34
CA GLU A 62 -8.76 -20.50 -12.20
C GLU A 62 -7.34 -19.90 -12.34
N ARG A 63 -6.34 -20.59 -11.79
CA ARG A 63 -4.93 -20.15 -11.78
C ARG A 63 -4.40 -19.72 -13.16
N ASP A 64 -4.74 -20.44 -14.21
CA ASP A 64 -4.34 -20.10 -15.59
C ASP A 64 -5.02 -18.83 -16.12
N GLU A 65 -6.29 -18.61 -15.73
CA GLU A 65 -7.02 -17.40 -16.10
C GLU A 65 -6.39 -16.18 -15.42
N ILE A 66 -6.04 -16.29 -14.13
CA ILE A 66 -5.39 -15.20 -13.37
C ILE A 66 -4.04 -14.85 -14.00
N ALA A 67 -3.24 -15.86 -14.35
CA ALA A 67 -1.96 -15.65 -15.03
C ALA A 67 -2.12 -14.94 -16.37
N ARG A 68 -3.05 -15.42 -17.22
CA ARG A 68 -3.29 -14.79 -18.52
C ARG A 68 -3.85 -13.37 -18.38
N TRP A 69 -4.77 -13.16 -17.45
CA TRP A 69 -5.36 -11.85 -17.17
C TRP A 69 -4.28 -10.85 -16.74
N THR A 70 -3.39 -11.27 -15.83
CA THR A 70 -2.24 -10.47 -15.39
C THR A 70 -1.30 -10.17 -16.55
N ALA A 71 -0.96 -11.16 -17.37
CA ALA A 71 -0.09 -10.99 -18.53
C ALA A 71 -0.69 -10.00 -19.56
N ALA A 72 -1.99 -10.08 -19.84
CA ALA A 72 -2.70 -9.15 -20.70
C ALA A 72 -2.71 -7.72 -20.14
N MET A 73 -2.91 -7.57 -18.82
CA MET A 73 -2.83 -6.27 -18.16
C MET A 73 -1.43 -5.66 -18.24
N ILE A 74 -0.37 -6.45 -18.06
CA ILE A 74 1.00 -5.98 -18.23
C ILE A 74 1.25 -5.57 -19.68
N ALA A 75 0.79 -6.37 -20.65
CA ALA A 75 0.97 -6.10 -22.08
C ALA A 75 0.18 -4.87 -22.59
N SER A 76 -0.73 -4.32 -21.78
CA SER A 76 -1.51 -3.13 -22.14
C SER A 76 -0.69 -1.84 -22.16
N GLY A 77 0.52 -1.83 -21.59
CA GLY A 77 1.33 -0.63 -21.41
C GLY A 77 2.82 -0.85 -21.56
N GLU A 78 3.58 0.13 -21.07
CA GLU A 78 5.03 0.11 -21.04
C GLU A 78 5.54 -0.75 -19.87
N ARG A 79 6.79 -1.20 -19.99
CA ARG A 79 7.55 -1.79 -18.89
C ARG A 79 8.79 -0.96 -18.64
N MET A 80 9.15 -0.81 -17.38
CA MET A 80 10.42 -0.22 -16.98
C MET A 80 11.52 -1.27 -17.06
N ASP A 81 12.74 -0.79 -17.23
CA ASP A 81 13.94 -1.61 -17.33
C ASP A 81 15.04 -0.96 -16.48
N PHE A 82 15.58 -1.75 -15.56
CA PHE A 82 16.61 -1.34 -14.62
C PHE A 82 17.96 -2.05 -14.86
N ASP A 83 18.12 -2.77 -15.97
CA ASP A 83 19.34 -3.51 -16.30
C ASP A 83 20.59 -2.62 -16.43
N GLN A 84 20.39 -1.31 -16.61
CA GLN A 84 21.48 -0.33 -16.68
C GLN A 84 22.01 0.11 -15.31
N LEU A 85 21.32 -0.21 -14.21
CA LEU A 85 21.80 0.13 -12.87
C LEU A 85 22.96 -0.77 -12.47
N SER A 86 23.93 -0.22 -11.75
CA SER A 86 25.04 -1.02 -11.20
C SER A 86 24.65 -1.84 -9.96
N LYS A 87 23.40 -1.68 -9.48
CA LYS A 87 22.87 -2.22 -8.23
C LYS A 87 21.72 -3.20 -8.51
N PRO A 88 21.58 -4.28 -7.72
CA PRO A 88 20.38 -5.10 -7.79
C PRO A 88 19.14 -4.29 -7.37
N THR A 89 17.98 -4.60 -7.93
CA THR A 89 16.72 -3.93 -7.61
C THR A 89 15.80 -4.81 -6.77
N THR A 90 15.14 -4.20 -5.80
CA THR A 90 14.04 -4.84 -5.06
C THR A 90 13.00 -3.80 -4.67
N ASP A 91 11.74 -4.20 -4.66
CA ASP A 91 10.64 -3.33 -4.25
C ASP A 91 9.75 -4.01 -3.20
N LYS A 92 8.93 -3.21 -2.49
CA LYS A 92 7.91 -3.69 -1.58
C LYS A 92 6.53 -3.19 -1.99
N HIS A 93 5.55 -4.07 -2.00
CA HIS A 93 4.14 -3.67 -2.06
C HIS A 93 3.40 -4.09 -0.79
N SER A 94 2.50 -3.24 -0.31
CA SER A 94 1.58 -3.56 0.79
C SER A 94 0.15 -3.52 0.26
N THR A 95 -0.70 -4.45 0.69
CA THR A 95 -2.14 -4.39 0.40
C THR A 95 -2.83 -3.19 1.07
N GLY A 96 -2.12 -2.48 1.96
CA GLY A 96 -2.60 -1.29 2.66
C GLY A 96 -3.19 -1.60 4.03
N GLY A 97 -3.06 -0.64 4.93
CA GLY A 97 -3.56 -0.70 6.30
C GLY A 97 -3.44 0.64 7.00
N VAL A 98 -4.08 0.77 8.15
CA VAL A 98 -4.10 2.03 8.91
C VAL A 98 -2.80 2.18 9.70
N GLY A 99 -2.14 3.34 9.51
CA GLY A 99 -0.81 3.57 10.06
C GLY A 99 0.30 2.82 9.34
N ASP A 100 0.08 2.30 8.13
CA ASP A 100 1.14 1.61 7.38
C ASP A 100 2.14 2.62 6.76
N LYS A 101 3.08 3.11 7.58
CA LYS A 101 4.17 4.01 7.17
C LYS A 101 5.44 3.29 6.73
N ILE A 102 5.44 1.96 6.70
CA ILE A 102 6.64 1.11 6.57
C ILE A 102 7.53 1.48 5.38
N THR A 103 6.94 1.90 4.25
CA THR A 103 7.71 2.29 3.07
C THR A 103 8.72 3.41 3.36
N LEU A 104 8.39 4.35 4.26
CA LEU A 104 9.22 5.51 4.58
C LEU A 104 10.56 5.10 5.24
N PRO A 105 10.59 4.31 6.33
CA PRO A 105 11.86 3.83 6.89
C PRO A 105 12.47 2.67 6.08
N LEU A 106 11.67 1.85 5.40
CA LEU A 106 12.15 0.65 4.69
C LEU A 106 13.00 0.99 3.46
N ALA A 107 12.55 1.90 2.60
CA ALA A 107 13.27 2.25 1.38
C ALA A 107 14.72 2.75 1.64
N PRO A 108 14.96 3.73 2.53
CA PRO A 108 16.32 4.16 2.84
C PRO A 108 17.12 3.12 3.63
N LEU A 109 16.49 2.31 4.48
CA LEU A 109 17.17 1.21 5.18
C LEU A 109 17.76 0.21 4.17
N VAL A 110 16.96 -0.27 3.21
CA VAL A 110 17.43 -1.20 2.18
C VAL A 110 18.48 -0.54 1.28
N ALA A 111 18.30 0.72 0.90
CA ALA A 111 19.28 1.45 0.10
C ALA A 111 20.64 1.63 0.79
N SER A 112 20.66 1.68 2.13
CA SER A 112 21.92 1.77 2.90
C SER A 112 22.84 0.55 2.74
N PHE A 113 22.33 -0.55 2.19
CA PHE A 113 23.08 -1.77 1.84
C PHE A 113 23.54 -1.81 0.37
N GLY A 114 23.37 -0.72 -0.39
CA GLY A 114 23.78 -0.65 -1.79
C GLY A 114 22.80 -1.30 -2.78
N VAL A 115 21.57 -1.54 -2.34
CA VAL A 115 20.48 -2.06 -3.18
C VAL A 115 19.64 -0.91 -3.72
N ALA A 116 19.16 -1.00 -4.96
CA ALA A 116 18.30 0.00 -5.57
C ALA A 116 16.81 -0.28 -5.27
N VAL A 117 16.08 0.71 -4.76
CA VAL A 117 14.66 0.63 -4.40
C VAL A 117 13.82 1.58 -5.27
N PRO A 118 13.30 1.11 -6.43
CA PRO A 118 12.47 1.90 -7.34
C PRO A 118 10.99 1.91 -6.92
N GLN A 119 10.71 2.50 -5.76
CA GLN A 119 9.37 2.42 -5.16
C GLN A 119 8.38 3.35 -5.89
N LEU A 120 7.59 2.78 -6.80
CA LEU A 120 6.40 3.49 -7.30
C LEU A 120 5.27 3.37 -6.28
N SER A 121 4.70 4.52 -5.96
CA SER A 121 3.67 4.67 -4.93
C SER A 121 2.46 5.46 -5.43
N GLY A 122 1.33 5.24 -4.76
CA GLY A 122 0.09 5.95 -4.99
C GLY A 122 -0.19 7.02 -3.93
N ARG A 123 -1.07 7.94 -4.29
CA ARG A 123 -1.83 8.76 -3.34
C ARG A 123 -3.02 7.97 -2.82
N GLY A 124 -3.45 8.25 -1.59
CA GLY A 124 -4.52 7.53 -0.92
C GLY A 124 -5.91 7.95 -1.40
N LEU A 125 -6.82 6.98 -1.45
CA LEU A 125 -8.27 7.18 -1.56
C LEU A 125 -8.92 6.47 -0.37
N GLY A 126 -9.86 7.15 0.29
CA GLY A 126 -10.50 6.60 1.50
C GLY A 126 -9.57 6.60 2.72
N HIS A 127 -9.63 5.51 3.50
CA HIS A 127 -9.14 5.46 4.88
C HIS A 127 -7.69 4.97 5.05
N THR A 128 -7.08 4.38 4.03
CA THR A 128 -5.76 3.72 4.14
C THR A 128 -4.55 4.66 3.94
N GLY A 129 -4.76 5.94 3.63
CA GLY A 129 -3.67 6.90 3.39
C GLY A 129 -2.78 6.55 2.18
N GLY A 130 -2.01 7.51 1.68
CA GLY A 130 -1.08 7.29 0.56
C GLY A 130 0.35 7.54 0.97
N THR A 131 1.30 6.74 0.48
CA THR A 131 2.74 6.99 0.74
C THR A 131 3.17 8.35 0.18
N LEU A 132 2.66 8.72 -1.00
CA LEU A 132 2.95 10.03 -1.59
C LEU A 132 2.39 11.19 -0.76
N ASP A 133 1.19 11.03 -0.18
CA ASP A 133 0.57 12.06 0.66
C ASP A 133 1.34 12.32 1.95
N LYS A 134 1.94 11.25 2.51
CA LYS A 134 2.85 11.35 3.66
C LYS A 134 4.07 12.18 3.29
N LEU A 135 4.75 11.85 2.19
CA LEU A 135 5.96 12.57 1.76
C LEU A 135 5.70 14.00 1.31
N GLU A 136 4.52 14.30 0.75
CA GLU A 136 4.08 15.68 0.43
C GLU A 136 3.93 16.56 1.68
N ALA A 137 3.92 15.99 2.89
CA ALA A 137 4.01 16.76 4.13
C ALA A 137 5.41 17.39 4.34
N ILE A 138 6.44 16.92 3.66
CA ILE A 138 7.81 17.46 3.73
C ILE A 138 7.91 18.66 2.78
N PRO A 139 8.19 19.88 3.28
CA PRO A 139 8.29 21.07 2.46
C PRO A 139 9.27 20.91 1.29
N GLY A 140 8.83 21.25 0.08
CA GLY A 140 9.66 21.20 -1.14
C GLY A 140 9.75 19.85 -1.83
N TRP A 141 9.35 18.75 -1.17
CA TRP A 141 9.42 17.42 -1.76
C TRP A 141 8.45 17.27 -2.94
N ARG A 142 8.86 16.52 -3.98
CA ARG A 142 8.03 16.24 -5.15
C ARG A 142 7.93 14.74 -5.47
N ALA A 143 6.72 14.31 -5.84
CA ALA A 143 6.44 12.94 -6.29
C ALA A 143 6.76 12.72 -7.77
N ASP A 144 6.64 13.75 -8.60
CA ASP A 144 6.75 13.62 -10.06
C ASP A 144 8.21 13.77 -10.49
N LEU A 145 8.72 12.73 -11.16
CA LEU A 145 10.07 12.66 -11.71
C LEU A 145 10.01 12.18 -13.17
N THR A 146 10.96 12.62 -13.98
CA THR A 146 11.19 11.99 -15.28
C THR A 146 11.92 10.65 -15.10
N ASN A 147 11.82 9.75 -16.07
CA ASN A 147 12.56 8.49 -16.04
C ASN A 147 14.08 8.70 -15.87
N GLU A 148 14.65 9.73 -16.52
CA GLU A 148 16.07 10.06 -16.38
C GLU A 148 16.43 10.47 -14.95
N GLN A 149 15.61 11.31 -14.31
CA GLN A 149 15.81 11.73 -12.92
C GLN A 149 15.73 10.54 -11.97
N MET A 150 14.76 9.66 -12.18
CA MET A 150 14.56 8.47 -11.38
C MET A 150 15.75 7.50 -11.51
N MET A 151 16.20 7.19 -12.73
CA MET A 151 17.36 6.33 -12.97
C MET A 151 18.63 6.90 -12.33
N ARG A 152 18.85 8.20 -12.47
CA ARG A 152 19.99 8.89 -11.85
C ARG A 152 19.94 8.79 -10.33
N GLN A 153 18.77 9.03 -9.72
CA GLN A 153 18.61 8.94 -8.27
C GLN A 153 18.79 7.50 -7.74
N LEU A 154 18.30 6.50 -8.46
CA LEU A 154 18.55 5.09 -8.11
C LEU A 154 20.04 4.75 -8.13
N GLU A 155 20.76 5.21 -9.17
CA GLU A 155 22.19 4.98 -9.29
C GLU A 155 22.99 5.71 -8.19
N GLU A 156 22.70 6.99 -7.95
CA GLU A 156 23.47 7.82 -7.01
C GLU A 156 23.08 7.59 -5.54
N VAL A 157 21.77 7.55 -5.25
CA VAL A 157 21.23 7.51 -3.88
C VAL A 157 20.78 6.11 -3.46
N GLY A 158 20.31 5.28 -4.40
CA GLY A 158 19.84 3.92 -4.12
C GLY A 158 18.35 3.80 -3.80
N ALA A 159 17.62 4.90 -3.58
CA ALA A 159 16.17 4.84 -3.40
C ALA A 159 15.46 6.05 -4.01
N VAL A 160 14.25 5.79 -4.49
CA VAL A 160 13.30 6.80 -4.97
C VAL A 160 11.89 6.38 -4.57
N ILE A 161 11.06 7.35 -4.17
CA ILE A 161 9.62 7.14 -4.00
C ILE A 161 8.92 8.14 -4.91
N CYS A 162 8.24 7.67 -5.96
CA CYS A 162 7.61 8.58 -6.92
C CYS A 162 6.26 8.07 -7.40
N ALA A 163 5.51 8.96 -8.07
CA ALA A 163 4.26 8.61 -8.71
C ALA A 163 4.52 7.70 -9.92
N ALA A 164 3.66 6.70 -10.11
CA ALA A 164 3.72 5.87 -11.29
C ALA A 164 3.41 6.68 -12.57
N GLY A 165 4.21 6.48 -13.62
CA GLY A 165 3.95 7.06 -14.93
C GLY A 165 2.63 6.53 -15.52
N SER A 166 1.96 7.33 -16.34
CA SER A 166 0.64 6.95 -16.90
C SER A 166 0.69 5.80 -17.92
N GLY A 167 1.88 5.40 -18.36
CA GLY A 167 2.10 4.32 -19.34
C GLY A 167 2.12 2.91 -18.74
N LEU A 168 2.23 2.76 -17.42
CA LEU A 168 2.32 1.45 -16.76
C LEU A 168 0.93 0.84 -16.60
N ALA A 169 0.73 -0.36 -17.18
CA ALA A 169 -0.49 -1.15 -17.09
C ALA A 169 -1.80 -0.33 -17.19
N PRO A 170 -2.05 0.44 -18.28
CA PRO A 170 -3.22 1.32 -18.40
C PRO A 170 -4.57 0.58 -18.28
N ALA A 171 -4.62 -0.72 -18.62
CA ALA A 171 -5.78 -1.57 -18.36
C ALA A 171 -6.15 -1.61 -16.88
N ASP A 172 -5.16 -1.75 -16.00
CA ASP A 172 -5.34 -1.76 -14.55
C ASP A 172 -5.94 -0.46 -14.05
N LYS A 173 -5.42 0.68 -14.50
CA LYS A 173 -5.93 1.99 -14.10
C LYS A 173 -7.42 2.14 -14.38
N LYS A 174 -7.87 1.71 -15.57
CA LYS A 174 -9.31 1.74 -15.94
C LYS A 174 -10.11 0.75 -15.10
N LEU A 175 -9.63 -0.49 -14.98
CA LEU A 175 -10.34 -1.55 -14.27
C LEU A 175 -10.43 -1.31 -12.76
N TYR A 176 -9.38 -0.78 -12.14
CA TYR A 176 -9.37 -0.41 -10.72
C TYR A 176 -10.39 0.69 -10.43
N ALA A 177 -10.41 1.76 -11.25
CA ALA A 177 -11.40 2.84 -11.11
C ALA A 177 -12.84 2.32 -11.24
N LEU A 178 -13.08 1.37 -12.14
CA LEU A 178 -14.38 0.72 -12.28
C LEU A 178 -14.73 -0.14 -11.07
N ARG A 179 -13.79 -0.94 -10.55
CA ARG A 179 -13.99 -1.83 -9.40
C ARG A 179 -14.37 -1.05 -8.14
N ASP A 180 -13.71 0.09 -7.92
CA ASP A 180 -13.92 0.98 -6.76
C ASP A 180 -15.37 1.50 -6.65
N VAL A 181 -16.07 1.65 -7.78
CA VAL A 181 -17.46 2.14 -7.82
C VAL A 181 -18.50 1.06 -8.13
N THR A 182 -18.09 -0.21 -8.21
CA THR A 182 -18.99 -1.33 -8.54
C THR A 182 -19.01 -2.45 -7.50
N ALA A 183 -18.38 -2.24 -6.35
CA ALA A 183 -18.27 -3.23 -5.27
C ALA A 183 -17.67 -4.57 -5.75
N THR A 184 -16.62 -4.49 -6.58
CA THR A 184 -15.90 -5.67 -7.12
C THR A 184 -14.41 -5.62 -6.78
N VAL A 185 -14.00 -4.79 -5.81
CA VAL A 185 -12.61 -4.70 -5.38
C VAL A 185 -12.16 -5.99 -4.71
N GLU A 186 -13.02 -6.61 -3.89
CA GLU A 186 -12.71 -7.72 -2.97
C GLU A 186 -12.45 -9.09 -3.62
N ALA A 187 -12.51 -9.20 -4.95
CA ALA A 187 -12.18 -10.44 -5.65
C ALA A 187 -10.66 -10.68 -5.69
N ILE A 188 -10.18 -11.70 -4.95
CA ILE A 188 -8.77 -12.17 -4.96
C ILE A 188 -8.13 -12.17 -6.36
N PRO A 189 -8.73 -12.79 -7.40
CA PRO A 189 -8.09 -12.84 -8.72
C PRO A 189 -7.93 -11.45 -9.37
N LEU A 190 -8.84 -10.50 -9.09
CA LEU A 190 -8.75 -9.13 -9.58
C LEU A 190 -7.77 -8.29 -8.76
N ILE A 191 -7.63 -8.56 -7.46
CA ILE A 191 -6.64 -7.88 -6.60
C ILE A 191 -5.24 -8.32 -6.98
N ALA A 192 -5.01 -9.63 -7.05
CA ALA A 192 -3.69 -10.20 -7.36
C ALA A 192 -3.20 -9.73 -8.73
N SER A 193 -4.04 -9.83 -9.77
CA SER A 193 -3.69 -9.36 -11.11
C SER A 193 -3.50 -7.84 -11.18
N SER A 194 -4.31 -7.06 -10.46
CA SER A 194 -4.16 -5.61 -10.38
C SER A 194 -2.82 -5.21 -9.77
N ILE A 195 -2.49 -5.75 -8.59
CA ILE A 195 -1.23 -5.46 -7.90
C ILE A 195 -0.03 -5.92 -8.75
N MET A 196 -0.03 -7.19 -9.14
CA MET A 196 1.12 -7.81 -9.79
C MET A 196 1.35 -7.24 -11.19
N SER A 197 0.32 -6.89 -11.95
CA SER A 197 0.53 -6.30 -13.28
C SER A 197 1.31 -4.98 -13.22
N LYS A 198 1.04 -4.13 -12.22
CA LYS A 198 1.82 -2.91 -11.96
C LYS A 198 3.23 -3.24 -11.51
N LYS A 199 3.38 -4.07 -10.47
CA LYS A 199 4.69 -4.40 -9.89
C LYS A 199 5.64 -5.16 -10.81
N ILE A 200 5.10 -5.97 -11.71
CA ILE A 200 5.87 -6.63 -12.77
C ILE A 200 6.22 -5.62 -13.89
N ALA A 201 5.29 -4.74 -14.28
CA ALA A 201 5.58 -3.70 -15.26
C ALA A 201 6.61 -2.67 -14.78
N GLU A 202 6.76 -2.50 -13.46
CA GLU A 202 7.82 -1.71 -12.83
C GLU A 202 9.22 -2.30 -13.03
N GLY A 203 9.37 -3.55 -13.48
CA GLY A 203 10.67 -4.09 -13.92
C GLY A 203 11.66 -4.42 -12.80
N THR A 204 11.22 -4.50 -11.55
CA THR A 204 12.07 -4.89 -10.41
C THR A 204 12.48 -6.36 -10.52
N ALA A 205 13.72 -6.68 -10.14
CA ALA A 205 14.23 -8.06 -10.15
C ALA A 205 13.59 -8.92 -9.04
N ALA A 206 13.21 -8.27 -7.93
CA ALA A 206 12.60 -8.91 -6.78
C ALA A 206 11.48 -8.06 -6.18
N LEU A 207 10.47 -8.74 -5.63
CA LEU A 207 9.32 -8.14 -4.99
C LEU A 207 9.02 -8.79 -3.64
N THR A 208 8.93 -7.97 -2.60
CA THR A 208 8.41 -8.39 -1.29
C THR A 208 6.98 -7.87 -1.12
N LEU A 209 6.06 -8.75 -0.79
CA LEU A 209 4.65 -8.44 -0.59
C LEU A 209 4.32 -8.45 0.89
N ASP A 210 3.69 -7.39 1.37
CA ASP A 210 3.18 -7.24 2.72
C ASP A 210 1.66 -7.38 2.69
N VAL A 211 1.17 -8.58 2.96
CA VAL A 211 -0.25 -8.93 2.83
C VAL A 211 -0.90 -8.87 4.20
N LYS A 212 -1.70 -7.81 4.40
CA LYS A 212 -2.35 -7.54 5.68
C LYS A 212 -3.51 -8.51 5.91
N THR A 213 -3.71 -8.92 7.17
CA THR A 213 -4.92 -9.61 7.62
C THR A 213 -5.44 -9.06 8.95
N GLY A 214 -6.72 -9.26 9.25
CA GLY A 214 -7.39 -8.75 10.45
C GLY A 214 -8.34 -7.57 10.18
N ALA A 215 -8.91 -7.01 11.25
CA ALA A 215 -10.03 -6.07 11.18
C ALA A 215 -9.75 -4.79 10.37
N GLY A 216 -8.49 -4.32 10.34
CA GLY A 216 -8.03 -3.16 9.57
C GLY A 216 -7.45 -3.49 8.20
N ALA A 217 -7.42 -4.76 7.81
CA ALA A 217 -6.91 -5.19 6.52
C ALA A 217 -8.00 -5.21 5.45
N PHE A 218 -7.56 -5.21 4.19
CA PHE A 218 -8.42 -5.48 3.06
C PHE A 218 -8.97 -6.94 3.11
N MET A 219 -8.15 -7.91 3.52
CA MET A 219 -8.53 -9.31 3.74
C MET A 219 -8.71 -9.56 5.23
N ARG A 220 -9.95 -9.67 5.71
CA ARG A 220 -10.22 -9.87 7.15
C ARG A 220 -9.78 -11.25 7.64
N GLU A 221 -10.12 -12.28 6.88
CA GLU A 221 -9.79 -13.67 7.22
C GLU A 221 -8.36 -14.01 6.82
N GLU A 222 -7.63 -14.70 7.70
CA GLU A 222 -6.24 -15.11 7.42
C GLU A 222 -6.17 -16.07 6.21
N SER A 223 -7.19 -16.93 6.03
CA SER A 223 -7.27 -17.85 4.89
C SER A 223 -7.24 -17.11 3.56
N ASP A 224 -7.98 -16.01 3.47
CA ASP A 224 -8.15 -15.25 2.23
C ASP A 224 -6.90 -14.41 1.95
N ALA A 225 -6.30 -13.83 3.00
CA ALA A 225 -5.00 -13.18 2.92
C ALA A 225 -3.90 -14.15 2.45
N ARG A 226 -3.93 -15.40 2.93
CA ARG A 226 -3.00 -16.47 2.53
C ARG A 226 -3.20 -16.89 1.08
N GLU A 227 -4.44 -17.01 0.63
CA GLU A 227 -4.77 -17.30 -0.76
C GLU A 227 -4.30 -16.17 -1.70
N LEU A 228 -4.57 -14.92 -1.32
CA LEU A 228 -4.11 -13.74 -2.06
C LEU A 228 -2.58 -13.70 -2.15
N ALA A 229 -1.88 -13.91 -1.03
CA ALA A 229 -0.43 -13.93 -0.97
C ALA A 229 0.17 -15.03 -1.87
N ARG A 230 -0.35 -16.27 -1.80
CA ARG A 230 0.07 -17.37 -2.70
C ARG A 230 -0.15 -17.02 -4.16
N THR A 231 -1.34 -16.50 -4.48
CA THR A 231 -1.69 -16.12 -5.85
C THR A 231 -0.72 -15.07 -6.40
N MET A 232 -0.33 -14.08 -5.59
CA MET A 232 0.62 -13.04 -6.02
C MET A 232 2.06 -13.56 -6.16
N VAL A 233 2.52 -14.43 -5.26
CA VAL A 233 3.84 -15.09 -5.34
C VAL A 233 3.94 -15.95 -6.62
N ASP A 234 2.89 -16.71 -6.90
CA ASP A 234 2.73 -17.52 -8.10
C ASP A 234 2.82 -16.67 -9.38
N LEU A 235 2.11 -15.54 -9.43
CA LEU A 235 2.14 -14.61 -10.57
C LEU A 235 3.53 -13.97 -10.76
N GLY A 236 4.22 -13.67 -9.67
CA GLY A 236 5.60 -13.17 -9.72
C GLY A 236 6.52 -14.21 -10.34
N THR A 237 6.40 -15.47 -9.89
CA THR A 237 7.17 -16.62 -10.41
C THR A 237 6.91 -16.84 -11.91
N ASP A 238 5.65 -16.80 -12.35
CA ASP A 238 5.29 -16.92 -13.77
C ASP A 238 5.93 -15.83 -14.63
N ALA A 239 6.09 -14.63 -14.08
CA ALA A 239 6.69 -13.49 -14.75
C ALA A 239 8.23 -13.44 -14.64
N GLY A 240 8.84 -14.41 -13.96
CA GLY A 240 10.29 -14.46 -13.73
C GLY A 240 10.80 -13.47 -12.67
N VAL A 241 9.91 -12.94 -11.81
CA VAL A 241 10.25 -12.03 -10.71
C VAL A 241 10.34 -12.80 -9.39
N ARG A 242 11.48 -12.72 -8.69
CA ARG A 242 11.62 -13.36 -7.37
C ARG A 242 10.65 -12.70 -6.39
N THR A 243 9.62 -13.42 -5.97
CA THR A 243 8.55 -12.86 -5.14
C THR A 243 8.38 -13.62 -3.84
N VAL A 244 8.31 -12.88 -2.73
CA VAL A 244 8.01 -13.42 -1.39
C VAL A 244 6.89 -12.58 -0.79
N ALA A 245 6.00 -13.19 -0.03
CA ALA A 245 4.97 -12.52 0.74
C ALA A 245 5.12 -12.79 2.24
N LEU A 246 5.00 -11.74 3.04
CA LEU A 246 4.78 -11.83 4.47
C LEU A 246 3.28 -11.58 4.74
N LEU A 247 2.65 -12.49 5.47
CA LEU A 247 1.34 -12.25 6.07
C LEU A 247 1.55 -11.48 7.36
N THR A 248 0.92 -10.32 7.48
CA THR A 248 1.16 -9.43 8.63
C THR A 248 -0.14 -8.97 9.28
N ASP A 249 -0.10 -8.79 10.58
CA ASP A 249 -1.27 -8.43 11.37
C ASP A 249 -1.65 -6.95 11.18
N MET A 250 -2.94 -6.72 10.99
CA MET A 250 -3.59 -5.40 10.94
C MET A 250 -4.88 -5.43 11.78
N SER A 251 -4.89 -6.21 12.86
CA SER A 251 -6.00 -6.21 13.84
C SER A 251 -6.09 -4.89 14.61
N ALA A 252 -4.96 -4.19 14.76
CA ALA A 252 -4.85 -2.82 15.26
C ALA A 252 -3.95 -1.97 14.33
N PRO A 253 -4.07 -0.63 14.38
CA PRO A 253 -3.18 0.26 13.64
C PRO A 253 -1.71 -0.07 13.88
N LEU A 254 -0.91 0.07 12.82
CA LEU A 254 0.53 -0.08 12.91
C LEU A 254 1.16 1.20 13.48
N GLY A 255 1.94 1.04 14.55
CA GLY A 255 2.54 2.15 15.28
C GLY A 255 1.51 2.98 16.03
N ARG A 256 1.82 4.27 16.22
CA ARG A 256 1.02 5.19 17.06
C ARG A 256 0.42 6.37 16.30
N THR A 257 0.55 6.40 14.98
CA THR A 257 0.11 7.53 14.16
C THR A 257 -0.62 7.05 12.91
N ALA A 258 -1.73 7.71 12.60
CA ALA A 258 -2.47 7.54 11.35
C ALA A 258 -2.74 8.91 10.72
N GLY A 259 -2.12 9.22 9.59
CA GLY A 259 -2.16 10.53 8.96
C GLY A 259 -1.00 10.75 7.98
N ASN A 260 -0.66 12.00 7.71
CA ASN A 260 0.44 12.33 6.79
C ASN A 260 1.70 12.76 7.55
N GLY A 261 1.77 14.02 8.01
CA GLY A 261 2.92 14.54 8.74
C GLY A 261 3.20 13.80 10.06
N LEU A 262 2.15 13.31 10.74
CA LEU A 262 2.29 12.47 11.93
C LEU A 262 3.04 11.16 11.63
N GLU A 263 2.75 10.52 10.50
CA GLU A 263 3.40 9.27 10.09
C GLU A 263 4.82 9.50 9.57
N VAL A 264 5.10 10.65 8.95
CA VAL A 264 6.49 11.06 8.65
C VAL A 264 7.28 11.23 9.94
N ARG A 265 6.72 11.92 10.94
CA ARG A 265 7.37 12.12 12.25
C ARG A 265 7.73 10.78 12.90
N GLU A 266 6.78 9.85 12.98
CA GLU A 266 7.05 8.53 13.56
C GLU A 266 8.06 7.71 12.74
N SER A 267 8.07 7.86 11.41
CA SER A 267 9.09 7.24 10.56
C SER A 267 10.50 7.77 10.84
N LEU A 268 10.63 9.07 11.13
CA LEU A 268 11.92 9.66 11.54
C LEU A 268 12.38 9.15 12.90
N GLU A 269 11.46 8.89 13.84
CA GLU A 269 11.78 8.25 15.12
C GLU A 269 12.35 6.84 14.93
N VAL A 270 11.75 6.06 14.01
CA VAL A 270 12.23 4.72 13.63
C VAL A 270 13.62 4.80 12.99
N LEU A 271 13.83 5.71 12.04
CA LEU A 271 15.12 5.92 11.38
C LEU A 271 16.21 6.44 12.32
N ALA A 272 15.85 7.04 13.45
CA ALA A 272 16.76 7.44 14.50
C ALA A 272 17.09 6.31 15.49
N GLY A 273 16.64 5.07 15.21
CA GLY A 273 16.85 3.89 16.05
C GLY A 273 15.81 3.68 17.16
N GLY A 274 14.71 4.43 17.15
CA GLY A 274 13.62 4.34 18.12
C GLY A 274 12.29 3.94 17.48
N GLY A 275 11.21 4.62 17.87
CA GLY A 275 9.86 4.42 17.33
C GLY A 275 9.09 3.22 17.92
N PRO A 276 7.85 2.99 17.47
CA PRO A 276 7.05 1.86 17.93
C PRO A 276 7.64 0.51 17.54
N ALA A 277 7.62 -0.44 18.49
CA ALA A 277 8.27 -1.74 18.33
C ALA A 277 7.70 -2.58 17.17
N ASP A 278 6.40 -2.48 16.90
CA ASP A 278 5.73 -3.16 15.80
C ASP A 278 6.15 -2.63 14.42
N VAL A 279 6.33 -1.31 14.30
CA VAL A 279 6.86 -0.67 13.09
C VAL A 279 8.31 -1.08 12.84
N VAL A 280 9.13 -1.11 13.89
CA VAL A 280 10.54 -1.55 13.82
C VAL A 280 10.63 -3.02 13.41
N GLU A 281 9.89 -3.90 14.08
CA GLU A 281 9.87 -5.35 13.80
C GLU A 281 9.50 -5.61 12.34
N LEU A 282 8.42 -5.00 11.85
CA LEU A 282 7.97 -5.19 10.47
C LEU A 282 8.94 -4.59 9.45
N THR A 283 9.52 -3.42 9.73
CA THR A 283 10.52 -2.80 8.86
C THR A 283 11.73 -3.72 8.70
N CYS A 284 12.25 -4.26 9.80
CA CYS A 284 13.37 -5.21 9.77
C CYS A 284 13.01 -6.52 9.07
N ALA A 285 11.81 -7.06 9.30
CA ALA A 285 11.37 -8.30 8.66
C ALA A 285 11.29 -8.15 7.13
N LEU A 286 10.68 -7.08 6.63
CA LEU A 286 10.59 -6.80 5.19
C LEU A 286 11.95 -6.48 4.58
N ALA A 287 12.82 -5.74 5.30
CA ALA A 287 14.16 -5.43 4.84
C ALA A 287 14.99 -6.70 4.61
N ARG A 288 14.89 -7.70 5.49
CA ARG A 288 15.58 -9.00 5.30
C ARG A 288 15.14 -9.70 4.02
N GLU A 289 13.84 -9.77 3.75
CA GLU A 289 13.34 -10.42 2.53
C GLU A 289 13.80 -9.67 1.27
N MET A 290 13.76 -8.34 1.28
CA MET A 290 14.24 -7.50 0.18
C MET A 290 15.75 -7.68 -0.07
N LEU A 291 16.56 -7.68 0.99
CA LEU A 291 18.02 -7.83 0.91
C LEU A 291 18.40 -9.24 0.45
N GLU A 292 17.77 -10.27 1.02
CA GLU A 292 17.96 -11.67 0.62
C GLU A 292 17.56 -11.87 -0.86
N ALA A 293 16.49 -11.21 -1.30
CA ALA A 293 16.05 -11.23 -2.69
C ALA A 293 17.05 -10.55 -3.64
N ALA A 294 17.70 -9.48 -3.18
CA ALA A 294 18.75 -8.75 -3.90
C ALA A 294 20.15 -9.38 -3.80
N GLY A 295 20.31 -10.52 -3.11
CA GLY A 295 21.59 -11.22 -2.95
C GLY A 295 22.51 -10.67 -1.86
N VAL A 296 21.97 -9.84 -0.96
CA VAL A 296 22.67 -9.36 0.24
C VAL A 296 22.31 -10.27 1.41
N HIS A 297 23.18 -11.23 1.69
CA HIS A 297 23.02 -12.20 2.77
C HIS A 297 23.59 -11.68 4.10
N ASP A 298 23.10 -12.21 5.22
CA ASP A 298 23.60 -11.94 6.59
C ASP A 298 23.64 -10.45 6.97
N ALA A 299 22.74 -9.64 6.40
CA ALA A 299 22.63 -8.22 6.72
C ALA A 299 22.13 -7.99 8.16
N ASP A 300 22.89 -7.21 8.93
CA ASP A 300 22.51 -6.73 10.27
C ASP A 300 21.57 -5.51 10.15
N VAL A 301 20.31 -5.77 9.80
CA VAL A 301 19.30 -4.74 9.52
C VAL A 301 18.96 -3.91 10.75
N GLU A 302 18.87 -4.54 11.93
CA GLU A 302 18.64 -3.85 13.19
C GLU A 302 19.73 -2.81 13.47
N LYS A 303 20.99 -3.20 13.30
CA LYS A 303 22.11 -2.29 13.52
C LYS A 303 22.14 -1.15 12.52
N ALA A 304 21.88 -1.41 11.24
CA ALA A 304 21.83 -0.37 10.21
C ALA A 304 20.69 0.64 10.45
N LEU A 305 19.58 0.21 11.04
CA LEU A 305 18.50 1.08 11.46
C LEU A 305 18.87 1.92 12.69
N ALA A 306 19.69 1.39 13.60
CA ALA A 306 20.08 2.06 14.85
C ALA A 306 21.37 2.90 14.77
N ASP A 307 22.22 2.71 13.75
CA ASP A 307 23.56 3.33 13.66
C ASP A 307 23.63 4.59 12.78
N GLY A 308 22.49 5.06 12.27
CA GLY A 308 22.35 6.30 11.52
C GLY A 308 22.48 6.17 10.01
N ARG A 309 22.96 5.04 9.47
CA ARG A 309 23.09 4.86 8.01
C ARG A 309 21.76 4.91 7.27
N ALA A 310 20.70 4.34 7.83
CA ALA A 310 19.35 4.46 7.28
C ALA A 310 18.86 5.92 7.26
N MET A 311 19.17 6.71 8.30
CA MET A 311 18.84 8.13 8.35
C MET A 311 19.62 8.94 7.30
N ASP A 312 20.91 8.64 7.09
CA ASP A 312 21.71 9.30 6.04
C ASP A 312 21.13 9.02 4.65
N SER A 313 20.74 7.77 4.37
CA SER A 313 20.05 7.38 3.14
C SER A 313 18.69 8.08 2.98
N TRP A 314 17.92 8.24 4.06
CA TRP A 314 16.67 9.00 4.05
C TRP A 314 16.93 10.47 3.66
N ARG A 315 17.90 11.13 4.31
CA ARG A 315 18.23 12.54 4.02
C ARG A 315 18.64 12.72 2.57
N ALA A 316 19.47 11.82 2.03
CA ALA A 316 19.87 11.84 0.62
C ALA A 316 18.68 11.65 -0.33
N MET A 317 17.79 10.69 -0.04
CA MET A 317 16.59 10.41 -0.84
C MET A 317 15.63 11.61 -0.89
N ILE A 318 15.33 12.21 0.27
CA ILE A 318 14.43 13.35 0.37
C ILE A 318 15.02 14.58 -0.33
N ALA A 319 16.31 14.87 -0.12
CA ALA A 319 16.99 16.00 -0.75
C ALA A 319 17.06 15.86 -2.29
N ALA A 320 17.28 14.65 -2.81
CA ALA A 320 17.30 14.39 -4.25
C ALA A 320 15.96 14.72 -4.95
N GLN A 321 14.85 14.63 -4.20
CA GLN A 321 13.50 15.01 -4.64
C GLN A 321 13.11 16.43 -4.22
N GLY A 322 14.07 17.25 -3.78
CA GLY A 322 13.86 18.67 -3.44
C GLY A 322 13.24 18.93 -2.06
N GLY A 323 13.04 17.89 -1.25
CA GLY A 323 12.52 18.04 0.10
C GLY A 323 13.54 18.67 1.04
N ASP A 324 13.08 19.59 1.88
CA ASP A 324 13.87 20.15 2.97
C ASP A 324 13.83 19.19 4.17
N VAL A 325 14.94 18.48 4.37
CA VAL A 325 15.11 17.46 5.42
C VAL A 325 15.12 18.04 6.83
N ASP A 326 15.39 19.33 6.98
CA ASP A 326 15.50 20.01 8.28
C ASP A 326 14.29 20.92 8.54
N ALA A 327 13.37 21.05 7.58
CA ALA A 327 12.15 21.83 7.76
C ALA A 327 11.22 21.19 8.81
N PRO A 328 10.53 22.02 9.61
CA PRO A 328 9.53 21.51 10.55
C PRO A 328 8.36 20.89 9.80
N LEU A 329 7.91 19.73 10.27
CA LEU A 329 6.71 19.08 9.74
C LEU A 329 5.44 19.88 10.11
N PRO A 330 4.37 19.81 9.30
CA PRO A 330 3.11 20.48 9.58
C PRO A 330 2.52 20.10 10.95
N VAL A 331 2.07 21.10 11.70
CA VAL A 331 1.40 20.94 13.00
C VAL A 331 -0.03 21.46 12.89
N ALA A 332 -0.99 20.68 13.38
CA ALA A 332 -2.40 21.03 13.28
C ALA A 332 -2.75 22.21 14.18
N LYS A 333 -3.65 23.07 13.73
CA LYS A 333 -4.14 24.22 14.50
C LYS A 333 -5.06 23.83 15.66
N HIS A 334 -5.75 22.70 15.52
CA HIS A 334 -6.73 22.23 16.49
C HIS A 334 -6.49 20.77 16.85
N THR A 335 -6.69 20.46 18.12
CA THR A 335 -6.61 19.11 18.65
C THR A 335 -7.76 18.81 19.59
N GLU A 336 -8.28 17.59 19.54
CA GLU A 336 -9.30 17.08 20.47
C GLU A 336 -8.80 15.77 21.10
N GLU A 337 -9.10 15.55 22.37
CA GLU A 337 -8.67 14.37 23.10
C GLU A 337 -9.82 13.37 23.26
N VAL A 338 -9.55 12.12 22.89
CA VAL A 338 -10.43 10.98 23.15
C VAL A 338 -9.98 10.36 24.47
N ARG A 339 -10.90 10.20 25.42
CA ARG A 339 -10.58 9.76 26.79
C ARG A 339 -11.22 8.42 27.13
N ALA A 340 -10.57 7.67 28.01
CA ALA A 340 -11.06 6.40 28.53
C ALA A 340 -12.28 6.64 29.43
N GLU A 341 -13.34 5.84 29.24
CA GLU A 341 -14.55 5.92 30.07
C GLU A 341 -14.46 5.02 31.31
N GLN A 342 -13.50 4.11 31.35
CA GLN A 342 -13.32 3.13 32.42
C GLN A 342 -11.84 2.76 32.60
N ASP A 343 -11.54 2.15 33.74
CA ASP A 343 -10.23 1.56 34.02
C ASP A 343 -10.09 0.21 33.29
N GLY A 344 -8.87 -0.16 32.90
CA GLY A 344 -8.61 -1.48 32.35
C GLY A 344 -7.29 -1.59 31.59
N VAL A 345 -7.14 -2.70 30.87
CA VAL A 345 -6.06 -2.94 29.90
C VAL A 345 -6.67 -2.88 28.51
N VAL A 346 -6.08 -2.13 27.58
CA VAL A 346 -6.55 -2.08 26.19
C VAL A 346 -6.37 -3.45 25.54
N GLU A 347 -7.46 -4.17 25.29
CA GLU A 347 -7.45 -5.50 24.66
C GLU A 347 -7.76 -5.49 23.17
N GLY A 348 -8.37 -4.41 22.68
CA GLY A 348 -8.70 -4.23 21.28
C GLY A 348 -8.60 -2.76 20.88
N LEU A 349 -8.16 -2.55 19.64
CA LEU A 349 -8.05 -1.24 19.02
C LEU A 349 -8.47 -1.35 17.55
N ASP A 350 -9.69 -0.92 17.22
CA ASP A 350 -10.23 -0.98 15.86
C ASP A 350 -9.48 -0.04 14.92
N ALA A 351 -8.66 -0.64 14.06
CA ALA A 351 -7.89 0.11 13.08
C ALA A 351 -8.78 0.85 12.08
N MET A 352 -9.93 0.28 11.71
CA MET A 352 -10.84 0.90 10.75
C MET A 352 -11.45 2.20 11.32
N GLY A 353 -11.93 2.17 12.57
CA GLY A 353 -12.41 3.35 13.28
C GLY A 353 -11.36 4.47 13.31
N VAL A 354 -10.10 4.14 13.61
CA VAL A 354 -8.97 5.09 13.57
C VAL A 354 -8.74 5.66 12.16
N GLY A 355 -8.70 4.80 11.13
CA GLY A 355 -8.48 5.22 9.74
C GLY A 355 -9.60 6.13 9.23
N VAL A 356 -10.86 5.80 9.54
CA VAL A 356 -12.03 6.63 9.19
C VAL A 356 -11.98 7.97 9.94
N ALA A 357 -11.56 7.99 11.20
CA ALA A 357 -11.41 9.23 11.96
C ALA A 357 -10.33 10.13 11.33
N ALA A 358 -9.14 9.59 11.02
CA ALA A 358 -8.08 10.32 10.33
C ALA A 358 -8.55 10.89 8.97
N TRP A 359 -9.27 10.08 8.18
CA TRP A 359 -9.86 10.51 6.92
C TRP A 359 -10.84 11.68 7.12
N ARG A 360 -11.75 11.59 8.09
CA ARG A 360 -12.73 12.65 8.41
C ARG A 360 -12.06 13.94 8.87
N LEU A 361 -10.96 13.86 9.61
CA LEU A 361 -10.14 15.01 10.04
C LEU A 361 -9.46 15.73 8.86
N GLY A 362 -9.39 15.10 7.69
CA GLY A 362 -8.82 15.67 6.47
C GLY A 362 -7.51 15.06 6.02
N ALA A 363 -7.07 13.94 6.62
CA ALA A 363 -5.83 13.28 6.24
C ALA A 363 -5.92 12.54 4.89
N GLY A 364 -7.13 12.31 4.36
CA GLY A 364 -7.33 11.64 3.07
C GLY A 364 -8.36 12.34 2.19
N ARG A 365 -8.50 11.82 0.96
CA ARG A 365 -9.38 12.41 -0.07
C ARG A 365 -10.74 11.75 -0.10
N SER A 366 -11.77 12.53 -0.42
CA SER A 366 -13.08 11.99 -0.76
C SER A 366 -13.23 11.80 -2.27
N ARG A 367 -12.49 12.58 -3.08
CA ARG A 367 -12.46 12.51 -4.54
C ARG A 367 -11.05 12.67 -5.09
N PRO A 368 -10.72 12.09 -6.26
CA PRO A 368 -9.45 12.33 -6.93
C PRO A 368 -9.18 13.82 -7.16
N GLY A 369 -7.96 14.27 -6.87
CA GLY A 369 -7.51 15.65 -7.07
C GLY A 369 -7.77 16.61 -5.91
N GLU A 370 -8.49 16.20 -4.86
CA GLU A 370 -8.65 17.03 -3.65
C GLU A 370 -7.33 17.17 -2.87
N ALA A 371 -7.11 18.32 -2.23
CA ALA A 371 -5.99 18.48 -1.32
C ALA A 371 -6.27 17.78 0.01
N VAL A 372 -5.22 17.19 0.62
CA VAL A 372 -5.27 16.64 1.98
C VAL A 372 -4.66 17.64 2.96
N GLN A 373 -5.06 17.56 4.23
CA GLN A 373 -4.40 18.28 5.31
C GLN A 373 -3.23 17.45 5.81
N ALA A 374 -2.01 17.90 5.51
CA ALA A 374 -0.80 17.19 5.93
C ALA A 374 -0.70 17.06 7.46
N ALA A 375 -1.20 18.05 8.20
CA ALA A 375 -1.20 18.07 9.65
C ALA A 375 -2.33 17.23 10.29
N ALA A 376 -3.33 16.81 9.51
CA ALA A 376 -4.47 16.07 10.05
C ALA A 376 -4.16 14.59 10.27
N GLY A 377 -4.80 14.00 11.27
CA GLY A 377 -4.66 12.59 11.60
C GLY A 377 -4.96 12.28 13.06
N VAL A 378 -4.63 11.05 13.47
CA VAL A 378 -4.81 10.55 14.83
C VAL A 378 -3.47 10.15 15.40
N GLU A 379 -3.18 10.63 16.62
CA GLU A 379 -2.08 10.18 17.46
C GLU A 379 -2.64 9.27 18.56
N ILE A 380 -2.22 8.01 18.57
CA ILE A 380 -2.66 6.96 19.49
C ILE A 380 -1.75 6.99 20.72
N LEU A 381 -2.33 7.23 21.89
CA LEU A 381 -1.61 7.35 23.16
C LEU A 381 -1.75 6.11 24.04
N ALA A 382 -2.85 5.36 23.89
CA ALA A 382 -3.05 4.05 24.50
C ALA A 382 -3.23 2.98 23.40
N HIS A 383 -2.30 2.04 23.33
CA HIS A 383 -2.28 0.92 22.39
C HIS A 383 -2.55 -0.41 23.11
N LEU A 384 -2.65 -1.51 22.37
CA LEU A 384 -2.87 -2.85 22.89
C LEU A 384 -1.89 -3.20 24.02
N GLY A 385 -2.42 -3.67 25.14
CA GLY A 385 -1.65 -4.02 26.33
C GLY A 385 -1.39 -2.87 27.29
N ASP A 386 -1.66 -1.62 26.91
CA ASP A 386 -1.50 -0.48 27.81
C ASP A 386 -2.58 -0.49 28.91
N GLU A 387 -2.18 -0.21 30.15
CA GLU A 387 -3.10 0.06 31.26
C GLU A 387 -3.58 1.51 31.21
N VAL A 388 -4.89 1.71 31.38
CA VAL A 388 -5.51 3.02 31.42
C VAL A 388 -6.47 3.15 32.59
N ARG A 389 -6.67 4.39 33.05
CA ARG A 389 -7.70 4.78 34.01
C ARG A 389 -8.77 5.62 33.34
N ALA A 390 -9.98 5.62 33.90
CA ALA A 390 -11.04 6.50 33.48
C ALA A 390 -10.56 7.97 33.48
N GLY A 391 -10.71 8.64 32.34
CA GLY A 391 -10.24 10.00 32.09
C GLY A 391 -8.88 10.11 31.40
N ASP A 392 -8.07 9.03 31.36
CA ASP A 392 -6.80 9.03 30.62
C ASP A 392 -7.04 9.25 29.11
N VAL A 393 -6.08 9.89 28.44
CA VAL A 393 -6.19 10.18 27.00
C VAL A 393 -5.79 8.94 26.20
N LEU A 394 -6.73 8.41 25.41
CA LEU A 394 -6.52 7.27 24.52
C LEU A 394 -5.90 7.68 23.19
N ALA A 395 -6.35 8.81 22.65
CA ALA A 395 -5.85 9.36 21.39
C ALA A 395 -6.06 10.87 21.32
N ARG A 396 -5.30 11.52 20.45
CA ARG A 396 -5.45 12.91 20.06
C ARG A 396 -5.79 13.02 18.58
N LEU A 397 -6.87 13.73 18.29
CA LEU A 397 -7.32 14.04 16.94
C LEU A 397 -6.68 15.36 16.51
N HIS A 398 -6.12 15.41 15.31
CA HIS A 398 -5.44 16.59 14.76
C HIS A 398 -6.14 17.07 13.48
N THR A 399 -6.43 18.37 13.37
CA THR A 399 -6.98 18.97 12.14
C THR A 399 -6.76 20.48 12.08
N ASP A 400 -6.73 21.04 10.86
CA ASP A 400 -6.78 22.49 10.64
C ASP A 400 -8.23 23.01 10.51
N THR A 401 -9.24 22.14 10.59
CA THR A 401 -10.65 22.48 10.41
C THR A 401 -11.47 21.94 11.59
N PRO A 402 -11.73 22.76 12.63
CA PRO A 402 -12.34 22.30 13.88
C PRO A 402 -13.74 21.70 13.67
N GLU A 403 -14.47 22.10 12.63
CA GLU A 403 -15.80 21.57 12.29
C GLU A 403 -15.76 20.08 11.91
N ARG A 404 -14.59 19.53 11.55
CA ARG A 404 -14.41 18.10 11.24
C ARG A 404 -14.33 17.22 12.48
N ILE A 405 -14.00 17.79 13.64
CA ILE A 405 -13.73 17.04 14.88
C ILE A 405 -14.94 16.20 15.28
N GLY A 406 -16.14 16.77 15.32
CA GLY A 406 -17.33 16.05 15.79
C GLY A 406 -17.58 14.73 15.05
N ARG A 407 -17.48 14.75 13.71
CA ARG A 407 -17.64 13.54 12.89
C ARG A 407 -16.48 12.57 13.02
N ALA A 408 -15.26 13.05 13.29
CA ALA A 408 -14.12 12.18 13.54
C ALA A 408 -14.24 11.50 14.91
N THR A 409 -14.68 12.22 15.94
CA THR A 409 -14.96 11.67 17.27
C THR A 409 -16.02 10.58 17.21
N GLU A 410 -17.12 10.81 16.47
CA GLU A 410 -18.13 9.77 16.23
C GLU A 410 -17.56 8.50 15.58
N ALA A 411 -16.55 8.62 14.71
CA ALA A 411 -15.96 7.47 14.01
C ALA A 411 -15.03 6.65 14.91
N ILE A 412 -14.32 7.32 15.82
CA ILE A 412 -13.32 6.68 16.69
C ILE A 412 -13.91 6.23 18.03
N GLN A 413 -15.12 6.70 18.36
CA GLN A 413 -15.82 6.29 19.56
C GLN A 413 -16.10 4.79 19.54
N GLY A 414 -15.73 4.09 20.61
CA GLY A 414 -15.85 2.63 20.70
C GLY A 414 -14.75 1.86 19.96
N SER A 415 -13.71 2.53 19.42
CA SER A 415 -12.57 1.83 18.82
C SER A 415 -11.69 1.11 19.86
N TRP A 416 -11.79 1.42 21.15
CA TRP A 416 -11.08 0.70 22.21
C TRP A 416 -12.00 -0.25 22.96
N SER A 417 -11.53 -1.48 23.17
CA SER A 417 -12.10 -2.41 24.14
C SER A 417 -11.12 -2.68 25.28
N PHE A 418 -11.65 -2.96 26.47
CA PHE A 418 -10.85 -3.06 27.69
C PHE A 418 -11.11 -4.37 28.42
N ALA A 419 -10.03 -5.06 28.77
CA ALA A 419 -10.02 -6.15 29.74
C ALA A 419 -9.91 -5.60 31.18
N PRO A 420 -10.24 -6.41 32.21
CA PRO A 420 -10.01 -6.05 33.60
C PRO A 420 -8.55 -5.64 33.86
N ALA A 421 -8.34 -4.68 34.77
CA ALA A 421 -7.00 -4.24 35.17
C ALA A 421 -6.10 -5.42 35.62
N GLY A 422 -4.83 -5.39 35.23
CA GLY A 422 -3.87 -6.47 35.48
C GLY A 422 -4.01 -7.70 34.57
N THR A 423 -4.91 -7.67 33.58
CA THR A 423 -4.98 -8.74 32.56
C THR A 423 -3.70 -8.74 31.71
N VAL A 424 -3.06 -9.89 31.60
CA VAL A 424 -1.92 -10.09 30.69
C VAL A 424 -2.45 -10.60 29.35
N LEU A 425 -2.31 -9.78 28.32
CA LEU A 425 -2.72 -10.14 26.96
C LEU A 425 -1.63 -10.99 26.28
N PRO A 426 -2.03 -11.87 25.34
CA PRO A 426 -1.05 -12.55 24.49
C PRO A 426 -0.27 -11.53 23.65
N GLN A 427 1.01 -11.81 23.44
CA GLN A 427 1.83 -10.97 22.57
C GLN A 427 1.30 -11.02 21.14
N ARG A 428 1.02 -9.85 20.57
CA ARG A 428 0.65 -9.69 19.17
C ARG A 428 1.80 -10.16 18.28
N ARG A 429 1.50 -11.03 17.32
CA ARG A 429 2.47 -11.49 16.32
C ARG A 429 2.33 -10.60 15.07
N ILE A 430 3.35 -9.78 14.78
CA ILE A 430 3.30 -8.86 13.64
C ILE A 430 3.46 -9.59 12.31
N VAL A 431 4.44 -10.50 12.22
CA VAL A 431 4.61 -11.38 11.05
C VAL A 431 4.02 -12.76 11.34
N ILE A 432 2.86 -13.04 10.75
CA ILE A 432 2.08 -14.26 10.95
C ILE A 432 2.65 -15.42 10.16
N ASP A 433 3.05 -15.19 8.91
CA ASP A 433 3.62 -16.23 8.07
C ASP A 433 4.47 -15.67 6.91
N ARG A 434 5.25 -16.54 6.29
CA ARG A 434 6.06 -16.27 5.10
C ARG A 434 5.69 -17.25 3.99
N ILE A 435 5.43 -16.73 2.81
CA ILE A 435 5.04 -17.48 1.60
C ILE A 435 6.01 -17.12 0.49
N ALA A 436 6.63 -18.09 -0.16
CA ALA A 436 7.66 -17.88 -1.17
C ALA A 436 7.57 -18.94 -2.26
#